data_AF-A0A3D5LCE9-F1
#
_entry.id   AF-A0A3D5LCE9-F1
#
_cell.length_a   1.000
_cell.length_b   1.000
_cell.length_c   1.000
_cell.angle_alpha   90.00
_cell.angle_beta   90.00
_cell.angle_gamma   90.00
#
_symmetry.space_group_name_H-M   'P 1'
#
loop_
_entity.id
_entity.type
_entity.pdbx_description
1 polymer ?
#
loop_
_entity_poly.entity_id
_entity_poly.type
_entity_poly.pdbx_seq_one_letter_code
_entity_poly.pdbx_strand_id
1 'polypeptide(L)' 'MNPVCPNESVRDMSPEFVVAMAYVPWQQFGPLYDIEKGLMVGTIFPELDKPFLGRRAFRR' A
#
# COMPACT_ATOMS: atom_id res chain seq x y z
N MET A 1 -9.94 -14.14 23.34
CA MET A 1 -9.67 -14.42 21.92
C MET A 1 -9.83 -13.11 21.16
N ASN A 2 -8.79 -12.63 20.47
CA ASN A 2 -8.93 -11.44 19.62
C ASN A 2 -9.53 -11.84 18.27
N PRO A 3 -10.50 -11.09 17.73
CA PRO A 3 -11.12 -11.42 16.46
C PRO A 3 -10.11 -11.19 15.32
N VAL A 4 -9.85 -12.25 14.56
CA VAL A 4 -9.01 -12.19 13.35
C VAL A 4 -9.82 -11.51 12.26
N CYS A 5 -9.28 -10.43 11.69
CA CYS A 5 -9.86 -9.75 10.55
C CYS A 5 -9.81 -10.68 9.32
N PRO A 6 -10.94 -11.01 8.66
CA PRO A 6 -11.03 -12.12 7.71
C PRO A 6 -10.40 -11.86 6.32
N ASN A 7 -9.46 -10.92 6.19
CA ASN A 7 -8.87 -10.57 4.89
C ASN A 7 -7.34 -10.38 4.89
N GLU A 8 -6.64 -10.97 5.86
CA GLU A 8 -5.19 -11.17 5.72
C GLU A 8 -4.96 -12.32 4.74
N SER A 9 -4.61 -12.00 3.50
CA SER A 9 -3.83 -12.92 2.69
C SER A 9 -2.70 -13.41 3.58
N VAL A 10 -2.70 -14.70 3.92
CA VAL A 10 -1.69 -15.35 4.76
C VAL A 10 -0.36 -15.24 4.03
N ARG A 11 0.32 -14.10 4.21
CA ARG A 11 1.75 -13.99 4.00
C ARG A 11 2.30 -14.88 5.09
N ASP A 12 2.97 -15.97 4.72
CA ASP A 12 3.65 -16.85 5.66
C ASP A 12 4.32 -16.00 6.75
N MET A 13 3.74 -16.02 7.95
CA MET A 13 4.29 -15.35 9.12
C MET A 13 5.46 -16.21 9.55
N SER A 14 6.58 -16.08 8.85
CA SER A 14 7.83 -16.71 9.24
C SER A 14 8.15 -16.29 10.69
N PRO A 15 8.78 -17.16 11.49
CA PRO A 15 9.12 -16.85 12.88
C PRO A 15 10.04 -15.63 13.05
N GLU A 16 10.57 -15.09 11.96
CA GLU A 16 11.39 -13.88 11.90
C GLU A 16 10.56 -12.59 11.94
N PHE A 17 9.26 -12.65 11.61
CA PHE A 17 8.39 -11.48 11.60
C PHE A 17 7.77 -11.25 12.97
N VAL A 18 8.15 -10.14 13.62
CA VAL A 18 7.66 -9.69 14.91
C VAL A 18 6.19 -9.30 14.79
N VAL A 19 5.37 -9.81 15.70
CA VAL A 19 3.94 -9.53 15.77
C VAL A 19 3.70 -8.03 15.91
N ALA A 20 2.67 -7.51 15.22
CA ALA A 20 2.26 -6.11 15.19
C ALA A 20 3.26 -5.14 14.50
N MET A 21 4.26 -5.64 13.79
CA MET A 21 5.10 -4.84 12.89
C MET A 21 4.62 -4.96 11.45
N ALA A 22 4.47 -3.82 10.77
CA ALA A 22 4.19 -3.81 9.34
C ALA A 22 5.50 -3.96 8.55
N TYR A 23 5.63 -5.05 7.79
CA TYR A 23 6.78 -5.29 6.93
C TYR A 23 6.54 -4.71 5.53
N VAL A 24 7.32 -3.70 5.18
CA VAL A 24 7.28 -3.04 3.87
C VAL A 24 8.17 -3.82 2.90
N PRO A 25 7.65 -4.32 1.77
CA PRO A 25 8.47 -5.00 0.78
C PRO A 25 9.49 -4.03 0.16
N TRP A 26 10.66 -4.55 -0.20
CA TRP A 26 11.63 -3.78 -0.97
C TRP A 26 11.05 -3.45 -2.35
N GLN A 27 11.01 -2.17 -2.70
CA GLN A 27 10.49 -1.68 -3.98
C GLN A 27 11.62 -1.11 -4.82
N GLN A 28 11.62 -1.43 -6.12
CA GLN A 28 12.54 -0.83 -7.08
C GLN A 28 12.04 0.55 -7.48
N PHE A 29 12.93 1.54 -7.50
CA PHE A 29 12.54 2.91 -7.83
C PHE A 29 12.52 3.09 -9.35
N GLY A 30 11.37 3.57 -9.85
CA GLY A 30 11.20 4.00 -11.23
C GLY A 30 11.42 5.52 -11.40
N PRO A 31 10.99 6.08 -12.53
CA PRO A 31 11.00 7.53 -12.72
C PRO A 31 10.13 8.22 -11.67
N LEU A 32 10.62 9.34 -11.14
CA LEU A 32 9.94 10.13 -10.11
C LEU A 32 9.32 11.39 -10.72
N TYR A 33 8.29 11.91 -10.08
CA TYR A 33 7.85 13.28 -10.32
C TYR A 33 8.81 14.30 -9.71
N ASP A 34 8.84 15.50 -10.30
CA ASP A 34 9.43 16.67 -9.65
C ASP A 34 8.71 16.96 -8.33
N ILE A 35 9.45 17.56 -7.40
CA ILE A 35 9.01 17.79 -6.02
C ILE A 35 7.70 18.59 -5.98
N GLU A 36 7.57 19.63 -6.80
CA GLU A 36 6.36 20.48 -6.84
C GLU A 36 5.12 19.68 -7.26
N LYS A 37 5.27 18.81 -8.26
CA LYS A 37 4.19 17.92 -8.70
C LYS A 37 3.89 16.87 -7.64
N GLY A 38 4.91 16.27 -7.03
CA GLY A 38 4.76 15.28 -5.98
C GLY A 38 4.01 15.84 -4.76
N LEU A 39 4.29 17.09 -4.39
CA LEU A 39 3.56 17.79 -3.32
C LEU A 39 2.09 18.01 -3.68
N MET A 40 1.80 18.37 -4.93
CA MET A 40 0.44 18.61 -5.40
C MET A 40 -0.42 17.33 -5.42
N VAL A 41 0.12 16.19 -5.87
CA VAL A 41 -0.63 14.92 -5.97
C VAL A 41 -0.53 14.06 -4.71
N GLY A 42 0.41 14.35 -3.81
CA GLY A 42 0.61 13.62 -2.56
C GLY A 42 1.54 12.40 -2.65
N THR A 43 2.23 12.22 -3.78
CA THR A 43 3.24 11.17 -3.98
C THR A 43 4.26 11.57 -5.04
N ILE A 44 5.54 11.30 -4.81
CA ILE A 44 6.59 11.44 -5.83
C ILE A 44 6.65 10.24 -6.79
N PHE A 45 6.01 9.13 -6.41
CA PHE A 45 6.02 7.89 -7.16
C PHE A 45 4.79 7.85 -8.09
N PRO A 46 4.97 7.94 -9.43
CA PRO A 46 3.86 7.95 -10.39
C PRO A 46 2.97 6.70 -10.30
N GLU A 47 3.57 5.55 -9.96
CA GLU A 47 2.86 4.28 -9.78
C GLU A 47 1.90 4.26 -8.58
N LEU A 48 2.06 5.19 -7.63
CA LEU A 48 1.20 5.35 -6.47
C LEU A 48 0.12 6.42 -6.68
N ASP A 49 0.20 7.22 -7.75
CA ASP A 49 -0.80 8.23 -8.11
C ASP A 49 -2.01 7.53 -8.79
N LYS A 50 -2.83 6.88 -7.96
CA LYS A 50 -4.00 6.10 -8.40
C LYS A 50 -5.29 6.86 -8.08
N PRO A 51 -6.29 6.84 -8.99
CA PRO A 51 -7.56 7.50 -8.72
C PRO A 51 -8.23 6.90 -7.48
N PHE A 52 -8.80 7.75 -6.63
CA PHE A 52 -9.61 7.29 -5.51
C PHE A 52 -10.97 6.82 -6.02
N LEU A 53 -11.13 5.51 -6.15
CA LEU A 53 -12.35 4.90 -6.69
C LEU A 53 -13.44 4.65 -5.61
N GLY A 54 -13.11 4.75 -4.32
CA GLY A 54 -14.05 4.45 -3.23
C GLY A 54 -14.67 3.04 -3.32
N ARG A 55 -15.51 2.64 -2.35
CA ARG A 55 -16.13 1.29 -2.34
C ARG A 55 -17.25 1.08 -3.39
N ARG A 56 -17.55 2.06 -4.24
CA ARG A 56 -18.71 2.03 -5.17
C ARG A 56 -18.38 2.22 -6.66
N ALA A 57 -17.12 2.44 -7.05
CA ALA A 57 -16.78 2.67 -8.46
C ALA A 57 -17.13 1.53 -9.43
N PHE A 58 -17.32 0.31 -8.94
CA PHE A 58 -17.58 -0.88 -9.77
C PHE A 58 -19.01 -1.42 -9.65
N ARG A 59 -20.03 -0.56 -9.50
CA ARG A 59 -21.43 -0.97 -9.73
C ARG A 59 -21.84 -0.60 -11.15
N ARG A 60 -21.86 -1.59 -12.05
CA ARG A 60 -22.59 -1.56 -13.33
C ARG A 60 -23.88 -2.35 -13.17
#